data_AF-A0A2C9LEW7-F1
#
_entry.id   AF-A0A2C9LEW7-F1
#
_cell.length_a   1.000
_cell.length_b   1.000
_cell.length_c   1.000
_cell.angle_alpha   90.00
_cell.angle_beta   90.00
_cell.angle_gamma   90.00
#
_symmetry.space_group_name_H-M   'P 1'
#
loop_
_entity.id
_entity.type
_entity.pdbx_description
1 polymer ?
#
loop_
_entity_poly.entity_id
_entity_poly.type
_entity_poly.pdbx_seq_one_letter_code
_entity_poly.pdbx_strand_id
1 'polypeptide(L)'
;MKGSWDNSDTHILCNQKRNLFQSGSEDWFLLTTKGDLGKIHSIEVWTDFSGAHPSWYLKSIYVQNMLTGETWVCKYNSWFSCDFDNTNLKADIPAIEEHEYMRCTFLQLASRTQLSLRNEHLWFGMIAKSPSNVFTRVSHPKICIQF
;
A
#
# COMPACT_ATOMS: atom_id res chain seq x y z
N MET A 1 5.40 -9.30 11.97
CA MET A 1 4.64 -9.94 10.87
C MET A 1 4.15 -11.28 11.36
N LYS A 2 2.90 -11.66 11.09
CA LYS A 2 2.33 -12.94 11.52
C LYS A 2 2.24 -13.90 10.33
N GLY A 3 2.97 -15.00 10.40
CA GLY A 3 3.02 -16.03 9.37
C GLY A 3 2.30 -17.31 9.79
N SER A 4 2.20 -18.26 8.86
CA SER A 4 1.57 -19.57 9.11
C SER A 4 2.43 -20.49 9.98
N TRP A 5 3.76 -20.33 9.94
CA TRP A 5 4.70 -21.18 10.66
C TRP A 5 5.32 -20.49 11.87
N ASP A 6 5.65 -19.20 11.72
CA ASP A 6 6.24 -18.41 12.79
C ASP A 6 5.88 -16.92 12.64
N ASN A 7 6.21 -16.14 13.64
CA ASN A 7 6.08 -14.69 13.65
C ASN A 7 7.45 -14.03 13.53
N SER A 8 7.51 -12.92 12.79
CA SER A 8 8.72 -12.10 12.79
C SER A 8 8.88 -11.37 14.12
N ASP A 9 10.14 -11.11 14.49
CA ASP A 9 10.45 -10.12 15.50
C ASP A 9 10.00 -8.71 15.06
N THR A 10 10.08 -7.77 15.99
CA THR A 10 9.88 -6.34 15.71
C THR A 10 11.02 -5.80 14.88
N HIS A 11 10.68 -5.11 13.79
CA HIS A 11 11.65 -4.40 12.95
C HIS A 11 11.49 -2.90 13.12
N ILE A 12 12.55 -2.22 13.52
CA ILE A 12 12.58 -0.75 13.62
C ILE A 12 12.99 -0.19 12.26
N LEU A 13 12.08 0.54 11.62
CA LEU A 13 12.30 1.14 10.32
C LEU A 13 12.72 2.61 10.49
N CYS A 14 14.01 2.86 10.70
CA CYS A 14 14.55 4.21 10.82
C CYS A 14 15.83 4.39 9.98
N ASN A 15 16.12 5.62 9.57
CA ASN A 15 17.35 5.95 8.86
C ASN A 15 17.84 7.35 9.27
N GLN A 16 19.07 7.45 9.72
CA GLN A 16 19.66 8.73 10.16
C GLN A 16 20.01 9.68 9.00
N LYS A 17 20.19 9.16 7.79
CA LYS A 17 20.63 9.94 6.61
C LYS A 17 19.50 10.32 5.67
N ARG A 18 18.36 9.63 5.76
CA ARG A 18 17.21 9.80 4.86
C ARG A 18 15.95 10.03 5.67
N ASN A 19 15.17 11.01 5.25
CA ASN A 19 13.81 11.19 5.72
C ASN A 19 12.94 10.08 5.11
N LEU A 20 12.49 9.14 5.93
CA LEU A 20 11.56 8.08 5.54
C LEU A 20 10.12 8.57 5.67
N PHE A 21 9.18 7.83 5.09
CA PHE A 21 7.73 7.99 5.22
C PHE A 21 7.22 9.39 4.83
N GLN A 22 7.81 9.96 3.80
CA GLN A 22 7.39 11.25 3.27
C GLN A 22 6.09 11.13 2.46
N SER A 23 5.31 12.21 2.41
CA SER A 23 4.08 12.23 1.62
C SER A 23 4.39 11.94 0.15
N GLY A 24 3.71 10.95 -0.42
CA GLY A 24 3.91 10.53 -1.81
C GLY A 24 5.20 9.75 -2.08
N SER A 25 5.98 9.40 -1.04
CA SER A 25 7.13 8.51 -1.19
C SER A 25 6.77 7.04 -0.99
N GLU A 26 7.63 6.19 -1.53
CA GLU A 26 7.67 4.76 -1.23
C GLU A 26 9.07 4.46 -0.68
N ASP A 27 9.10 3.74 0.44
CA ASP A 27 10.33 3.36 1.13
C ASP A 27 10.44 1.84 1.16
N TRP A 28 11.61 1.35 0.75
CA TRP A 28 11.90 -0.08 0.61
C TRP A 28 12.87 -0.51 1.70
N PHE A 29 12.58 -1.64 2.33
CA PHE A 29 13.38 -2.19 3.42
C PHE A 29 13.70 -3.64 3.13
N LEU A 30 14.95 -4.03 3.43
CA LEU A 30 15.34 -5.44 3.46
C LEU A 30 15.34 -5.89 4.93
N LEU A 31 14.50 -6.86 5.23
CA LEU A 31 14.34 -7.42 6.58
C LEU A 31 14.76 -8.89 6.57
N THR A 32 15.43 -9.31 7.64
CA THR A 32 15.80 -10.71 7.85
C THR A 32 14.99 -11.28 9.00
N THR A 33 14.44 -12.47 8.80
CA THR A 33 13.72 -13.24 9.82
C THR A 33 14.59 -14.41 10.31
N LYS A 34 14.31 -14.94 11.49
CA LYS A 34 15.06 -16.10 12.05
C LYS A 34 14.85 -17.39 11.24
N GLY A 35 13.72 -17.48 10.55
CA GLY A 35 13.34 -18.60 9.71
C GLY A 35 12.24 -18.20 8.72
N ASP A 36 11.76 -19.18 7.96
CA ASP A 36 10.62 -18.97 7.07
C ASP A 36 9.32 -18.80 7.88
N LEU A 37 8.59 -17.74 7.59
CA LEU A 37 7.32 -17.44 8.24
C LEU A 37 6.15 -18.20 7.57
N GLY A 38 6.37 -18.76 6.38
CA GLY A 38 5.32 -19.31 5.53
C GLY A 38 4.37 -18.22 5.01
N LYS A 39 3.08 -18.55 4.86
CA LYS A 39 2.09 -17.60 4.35
C LYS A 39 1.86 -16.46 5.35
N ILE A 40 2.06 -15.23 4.91
CA ILE A 40 1.81 -14.05 5.73
C ILE A 40 0.31 -13.82 5.85
N HIS A 41 -0.18 -13.71 7.09
CA HIS A 41 -1.58 -13.49 7.42
C HIS A 41 -1.87 -12.03 7.77
N SER A 42 -0.97 -11.38 8.49
CA SER A 42 -1.12 -9.97 8.83
C SER A 42 0.20 -9.30 9.17
N ILE A 43 0.20 -7.98 9.08
CA ILE A 43 1.31 -7.12 9.47
C ILE A 43 0.81 -6.16 10.52
N GLU A 44 1.45 -6.21 11.67
CA GLU A 44 1.24 -5.28 12.75
C GLU A 44 2.20 -4.10 12.62
N VAL A 45 1.66 -2.88 12.61
CA VAL A 45 2.43 -1.65 12.49
C VAL A 45 2.02 -0.66 13.55
N TRP A 46 3.01 0.04 14.14
CA TRP A 46 2.82 1.10 15.10
C TRP A 46 3.88 2.17 14.92
N THR A 47 3.58 3.37 15.42
CA THR A 47 4.51 4.50 15.45
C THR A 47 4.58 5.05 16.87
N ASP A 48 5.74 5.57 17.24
CA ASP A 48 5.93 6.33 18.49
C ASP A 48 5.57 7.81 18.32
N PHE A 49 5.10 8.21 17.12
CA PHE A 49 4.78 9.60 16.77
C PHE A 49 5.94 10.57 17.04
N SER A 50 7.19 10.09 16.99
CA SER A 50 8.36 10.94 17.13
C SER A 50 8.64 11.74 15.84
N GLY A 51 9.37 12.86 15.99
CA GLY A 51 9.77 13.71 14.87
C GLY A 51 8.85 14.92 14.61
N ALA A 52 9.21 15.72 13.60
CA ALA A 52 8.55 17.01 13.32
C ALA A 52 7.15 16.86 12.69
N HIS A 53 6.87 15.74 12.03
CA HIS A 53 5.60 15.47 11.36
C HIS A 53 5.15 14.04 11.73
N PRO A 54 4.48 13.85 12.87
CA PRO A 54 4.20 12.53 13.42
C PRO A 54 3.08 11.79 12.67
N SER A 55 2.21 12.52 11.98
CA SER A 55 1.09 11.94 11.24
C SER A 55 1.53 11.44 9.86
N TRP A 56 1.18 10.20 9.53
CA TRP A 56 1.57 9.56 8.27
C TRP A 56 0.39 8.81 7.66
N TYR A 57 0.22 8.94 6.35
CA TYR A 57 -0.82 8.23 5.60
C TYR A 57 -0.26 6.92 5.07
N LEU A 58 -0.77 5.78 5.57
CA LEU A 58 -0.39 4.48 5.07
C LEU A 58 -1.41 4.01 4.03
N LYS A 59 -0.99 3.97 2.77
CA LYS A 59 -1.81 3.44 1.67
C LYS A 59 -1.83 1.90 1.69
N SER A 60 -0.67 1.29 1.50
CA SER A 60 -0.49 -0.16 1.46
C SER A 60 0.94 -0.52 1.87
N ILE A 61 1.14 -1.76 2.34
CA ILE A 61 2.44 -2.39 2.56
C ILE A 61 2.57 -3.56 1.59
N TYR A 62 3.74 -3.69 0.98
CA TYR A 62 4.11 -4.85 0.16
C TYR A 62 5.19 -5.64 0.88
N VAL A 63 5.01 -6.95 0.98
CA VAL A 63 6.00 -7.88 1.53
C VAL A 63 6.29 -8.92 0.48
N GLN A 64 7.57 -9.08 0.14
CA GLN A 64 8.04 -10.10 -0.78
C GLN A 64 9.01 -11.03 -0.07
N ASN A 65 8.77 -12.33 -0.15
CA ASN A 65 9.76 -13.32 0.23
C ASN A 65 10.81 -13.40 -0.90
N MET A 66 12.05 -13.00 -0.61
CA MET A 66 13.12 -12.97 -1.60
C MET A 66 13.59 -14.36 -2.06
N LEU A 67 13.29 -15.42 -1.30
CA LEU A 67 13.66 -16.80 -1.64
C LEU A 67 12.59 -17.47 -2.50
N THR A 68 11.31 -17.34 -2.13
CA THR A 68 10.20 -17.99 -2.84
C THR A 68 9.60 -17.11 -3.95
N GLY A 69 9.81 -15.80 -3.89
CA GLY A 69 9.21 -14.82 -4.79
C GLY A 69 7.75 -14.48 -4.48
N GLU A 70 7.17 -15.07 -3.44
CA GLU A 70 5.79 -14.82 -3.03
C GLU A 70 5.62 -13.40 -2.49
N THR A 71 4.54 -12.74 -2.91
CA THR A 71 4.25 -11.36 -2.55
C THR A 71 2.89 -11.25 -1.87
N TRP A 72 2.84 -10.51 -0.77
CA TRP A 72 1.62 -10.16 -0.05
C TRP A 72 1.43 -8.64 0.00
N VAL A 73 0.16 -8.23 -0.08
CA VAL A 73 -0.29 -6.84 -0.05
C VAL A 73 -1.19 -6.64 1.16
N CYS A 74 -0.83 -5.67 2.01
CA CYS A 74 -1.62 -5.25 3.16
C CYS A 74 -2.16 -3.85 2.88
N LYS A 75 -3.44 -3.73 2.54
CA LYS A 75 -4.08 -2.44 2.22
C LYS A 75 -4.68 -1.83 3.49
N TYR A 76 -4.34 -0.57 3.78
CA TYR A 76 -4.83 0.15 4.95
C TYR A 76 -5.63 1.40 4.57
N ASN A 77 -5.06 2.27 3.72
CA ASN A 77 -5.71 3.46 3.18
C ASN A 77 -6.31 4.40 4.25
N SER A 78 -5.54 4.67 5.31
CA SER A 78 -5.92 5.56 6.40
C SER A 78 -4.70 6.25 7.03
N TRP A 79 -4.95 7.30 7.80
CA TRP A 79 -3.94 8.04 8.56
C TRP A 79 -3.63 7.34 9.87
N PHE A 80 -2.34 7.26 10.20
CA PHE A 80 -1.86 7.09 11.57
C PHE A 80 -1.58 8.48 12.13
N SER A 81 -2.46 8.97 12.99
CA SER A 81 -2.33 10.27 13.66
C SER A 81 -2.48 10.12 15.16
N CYS A 82 -1.84 11.03 15.90
CA CYS A 82 -2.04 11.19 17.33
C CYS A 82 -3.14 12.23 17.57
N ASP A 83 -4.36 11.93 17.17
CA ASP A 83 -5.50 12.79 17.50
C ASP A 83 -6.12 12.36 18.85
N PHE A 84 -6.60 13.35 19.61
CA PHE A 84 -7.08 13.23 20.99
C PHE A 84 -8.20 12.19 21.20
N ASP A 85 -8.89 11.78 20.13
CA ASP A 85 -10.13 10.99 20.18
C ASP A 85 -10.04 9.63 19.47
N ASN A 86 -8.95 9.35 18.73
CA ASN A 86 -8.81 8.10 17.99
C ASN A 86 -7.35 7.67 17.87
N THR A 87 -6.83 7.03 18.92
CA THR A 87 -5.47 6.50 18.97
C THR A 87 -5.34 5.22 18.15
N ASN A 88 -5.26 5.32 16.82
CA ASN A 88 -4.75 4.23 15.99
C ASN A 88 -3.21 4.18 16.09
N LEU A 89 -2.71 4.01 17.31
CA LEU A 89 -1.28 3.84 17.62
C LEU A 89 -0.71 2.58 16.96
N LYS A 90 -1.58 1.59 16.74
CA LYS A 90 -1.25 0.25 16.32
C LYS A 90 -2.34 -0.28 15.40
N ALA A 91 -1.97 -0.83 14.26
CA ALA A 91 -2.90 -1.49 13.35
C ALA A 91 -2.39 -2.88 13.00
N ASP A 92 -3.26 -3.88 13.11
CA ASP A 92 -3.03 -5.22 12.57
C ASP A 92 -3.73 -5.29 11.20
N ILE A 93 -2.94 -5.31 10.13
CA ILE A 93 -3.42 -5.16 8.76
C ILE A 93 -3.38 -6.53 8.09
N PRO A 94 -4.52 -7.05 7.61
CA PRO A 94 -4.55 -8.36 6.96
C PRO A 94 -3.75 -8.34 5.66
N ALA A 95 -3.03 -9.43 5.42
CA ALA A 95 -2.23 -9.66 4.24
C ALA A 95 -3.02 -10.52 3.23
N ILE A 96 -2.97 -10.11 1.95
CA ILE A 96 -3.59 -10.83 0.83
C ILE A 96 -2.50 -11.12 -0.18
N GLU A 97 -2.49 -12.30 -0.78
CA GLU A 97 -1.54 -12.61 -1.85
C GLU A 97 -1.74 -11.66 -3.05
N GLU A 98 -0.65 -11.28 -3.71
CA GLU A 98 -0.67 -10.29 -4.79
C GLU A 98 -1.66 -10.66 -5.91
N HIS A 99 -1.72 -11.94 -6.30
CA HIS A 99 -2.62 -12.40 -7.36
C HIS A 99 -4.10 -12.16 -7.00
N GLU A 100 -4.47 -12.41 -5.75
CA GLU A 100 -5.83 -12.22 -5.23
C GLU A 100 -6.13 -10.72 -5.08
N TYR A 101 -5.15 -9.95 -4.59
CA TYR A 101 -5.24 -8.50 -4.52
C TYR A 101 -5.50 -7.86 -5.89
N MET A 102 -4.77 -8.30 -6.91
CA MET A 102 -4.92 -7.83 -8.29
C MET A 102 -6.28 -8.23 -8.86
N ARG A 103 -6.75 -9.47 -8.60
CA ARG A 103 -8.08 -9.93 -9.01
C ARG A 103 -9.19 -9.08 -8.39
N CYS A 104 -9.13 -8.86 -7.08
CA CYS A 104 -10.12 -8.04 -6.36
C CYS A 104 -10.09 -6.58 -6.84
N THR A 105 -8.89 -6.02 -7.05
CA THR A 105 -8.73 -4.66 -7.57
C THR A 105 -9.29 -4.53 -8.98
N PHE A 106 -9.01 -5.50 -9.86
CA PHE A 106 -9.53 -5.54 -11.21
C PHE A 106 -11.07 -5.61 -11.23
N LEU A 107 -11.68 -6.50 -10.43
CA LEU A 107 -13.13 -6.62 -10.34
C LEU A 107 -13.79 -5.33 -9.81
N GLN A 108 -13.17 -4.65 -8.84
CA GLN A 108 -13.63 -3.36 -8.34
C GLN A 108 -13.53 -2.25 -9.40
N LEU A 109 -12.49 -2.26 -10.22
CA LEU A 109 -12.36 -1.30 -11.33
C LEU A 109 -13.38 -1.60 -12.43
N ALA A 110 -13.52 -2.87 -12.82
CA ALA A 110 -14.46 -3.31 -13.84
C ALA A 110 -15.92 -2.99 -13.47
N SER A 111 -16.31 -3.19 -12.20
CA SER A 111 -17.66 -2.83 -11.73
C SER A 111 -17.90 -1.32 -11.74
N ARG A 112 -16.88 -0.53 -11.36
CA ARG A 112 -16.93 0.94 -11.45
C ARG A 112 -17.02 1.43 -12.90
N THR A 113 -16.34 0.78 -13.84
CA THR A 113 -16.43 1.14 -15.27
C THR A 113 -17.73 0.67 -15.93
N GLN A 114 -18.30 -0.47 -15.50
CA GLN A 114 -19.60 -0.94 -15.99
C GLN A 114 -20.75 0.04 -15.68
N LEU A 115 -20.65 0.81 -14.59
CA LEU A 115 -21.61 1.87 -14.27
C LEU A 115 -21.46 3.10 -15.20
N SER A 116 -20.26 3.38 -15.71
CA SER A 116 -20.00 4.50 -16.62
C SER A 116 -20.25 4.17 -18.09
N LEU A 117 -20.14 2.89 -18.49
CA LEU A 117 -20.34 2.44 -19.87
C LEU A 117 -21.78 2.10 -20.22
N ARG A 118 -22.70 2.10 -19.24
CA ARG A 118 -24.13 1.89 -19.47
C ARG A 118 -24.80 3.09 -20.15
N ASN A 119 -24.19 4.28 -20.07
CA ASN A 119 -24.67 5.49 -20.72
C ASN A 119 -23.67 5.96 -21.80
N GLU A 120 -23.94 5.49 -23.02
CA GLU A 120 -23.65 6.16 -24.29
C GLU A 120 -22.22 6.11 -24.89
N HIS A 121 -22.17 5.48 -26.07
CA HIS A 121 -21.17 5.59 -27.15
C HIS A 121 -19.70 5.20 -26.84
N LEU A 122 -19.50 3.88 -26.91
CA LEU A 122 -18.31 3.02 -26.77
C LEU A 122 -17.10 3.27 -27.70
N TRP A 123 -16.73 4.51 -28.05
CA TRP A 123 -15.61 4.73 -29.00
C TRP A 123 -14.34 5.39 -28.45
N PHE A 124 -14.27 5.78 -27.17
CA PHE A 124 -13.01 6.18 -26.54
C PHE A 124 -12.90 5.69 -25.10
N GLY A 125 -12.24 4.56 -24.89
CA GLY A 125 -11.87 4.09 -23.55
C GLY A 125 -10.96 2.87 -23.53
N MET A 126 -10.33 2.59 -24.67
CA MET A 126 -9.36 1.54 -24.88
C MET A 126 -8.05 1.91 -24.17
N ILE A 127 -7.89 1.57 -22.89
CA ILE A 127 -6.62 1.07 -22.32
C ILE A 127 -6.97 0.17 -21.14
N ALA A 128 -7.36 -1.08 -21.43
CA ALA A 128 -7.18 -2.15 -20.46
C ALA A 128 -5.66 -2.31 -20.25
N LYS A 129 -5.12 -1.64 -19.23
CA LYS A 129 -3.68 -1.63 -18.97
C LYS A 129 -3.22 -3.04 -18.58
N SER A 130 -2.29 -3.57 -19.35
CA SER A 130 -1.46 -4.72 -18.99
C SER A 130 -0.89 -4.54 -17.58
N PRO A 131 -0.87 -5.57 -16.72
CA PRO A 131 -0.31 -5.46 -15.37
C PRO A 131 1.23 -5.37 -15.35
N SER A 132 1.89 -5.41 -16.50
CA SER A 132 3.35 -5.27 -16.62
C SER A 132 3.73 -3.89 -17.19
N ASN A 133 3.70 -2.87 -16.31
CA ASN A 133 4.63 -1.74 -16.26
C ASN A 133 4.01 -0.58 -15.49
N VAL A 134 4.54 -0.35 -14.30
CA VAL A 134 4.39 0.91 -13.57
C VAL A 134 5.20 1.96 -14.33
N PHE A 135 4.53 2.76 -15.15
CA PHE A 135 5.07 4.06 -15.55
C PHE A 135 4.14 5.16 -15.07
N THR A 136 4.71 5.93 -14.16
CA THR A 136 4.16 7.05 -13.39
C THR A 136 3.79 8.23 -14.29
N ARG A 137 3.04 9.17 -13.69
CA ARG A 137 2.91 10.60 -14.04
C ARG A 137 1.63 10.98 -14.79
N VAL A 138 0.55 11.16 -14.03
CA VAL A 138 -0.42 12.21 -14.37
C VAL A 138 0.24 13.53 -13.98
N SER A 139 0.76 14.25 -14.97
CA SER A 139 1.03 15.68 -14.81
C SER A 139 -0.30 16.40 -14.59
N HIS A 140 -0.36 17.27 -13.59
CA HIS A 140 -1.47 18.19 -13.35
C HIS A 140 -2.04 18.74 -14.67
N PRO A 141 -3.37 18.73 -14.89
CA PRO A 141 -3.95 19.73 -15.76
C PRO A 141 -3.70 21.09 -15.09
N LYS A 142 -2.84 21.91 -15.70
CA LYS A 142 -2.75 23.34 -15.40
C LYS A 142 -4.12 23.93 -15.74
N ILE A 143 -4.98 24.09 -14.74
CA ILE A 143 -6.15 24.95 -14.85
C ILE A 143 -5.66 26.36 -14.50
N CYS A 144 -5.26 27.09 -15.53
CA CYS A 144 -5.25 28.54 -15.49
C CYS A 144 -6.68 28.99 -15.79
N ILE A 145 -7.35 29.59 -14.80
CA ILE A 145 -8.48 30.47 -15.07
C ILE A 145 -7.92 31.88 -14.87
N GLN A 146 -7.86 32.62 -15.97
CA GLN A 146 -7.38 33.99 -16.02
C GLN A 146 -8.60 34.88 -16.31
N PHE A 147 -8.87 35.76 -15.33
CA PHE A 147 -9.92 36.78 -15.18
C PHE A 147 -11.39 36.35 -15.29
#